data_AF-A0A6A4P3X1-F1
#
_entry.id   AF-A0A6A4P3X1-F1
#
_cell.length_a   1.000
_cell.length_b   1.000
_cell.length_c   1.000
_cell.angle_alpha   90.00
_cell.angle_beta   90.00
_cell.angle_gamma   90.00
#
_symmetry.space_group_name_H-M   'P 1'
#
loop_
_entity.id
_entity.type
_entity.pdbx_description
1 polymer ?
#
loop_
_entity_poly.entity_id
_entity_poly.type
_entity_poly.pdbx_seq_one_letter_code
_entity_poly.pdbx_strand_id
1 'polypeptide(L)'
;MPMPKLENYKDLNVVVAKLPCVQEGVRDLFWLQVNLVVANLVVESGWVENIDMIHKKVYVVFVGYCEPMIEIFRCDDLLMHEGEYLVYQPDLMRLKQKTLMPLGSCEIAPISSISGKELQPMGYTPKLAYVSVLHFSESYVCGAIALAQSILQNKGNKVPTPDLVLLIDDSIGPNSIIGLKSAGWKIKHIKPISNPYSKNGSYNELNYSKLRIWQLTMYDKIIFMDSDILVHKNIDEFFSYPQLSVGNSEYFSVFNSGLMIIEPSQCMLII
;
A
#
# COMPACT_ATOMS: atom_id res chain seq x y z
N MET A 1 20.99 -17.03 -2.73
CA MET A 1 21.35 -16.95 -1.30
C MET A 1 20.22 -17.53 -0.45
N PRO A 2 20.33 -18.75 0.07
CA PRO A 2 19.28 -19.34 0.90
C PRO A 2 18.97 -18.47 2.13
N MET A 3 17.73 -18.51 2.62
CA MET A 3 17.35 -17.81 3.86
C MET A 3 18.27 -18.29 5.00
N PRO A 4 18.93 -17.38 5.74
CA PRO A 4 19.78 -17.77 6.86
C PRO A 4 18.94 -18.42 7.97
N LYS A 5 19.58 -19.24 8.80
CA LYS A 5 18.96 -19.75 10.03
C LYS A 5 18.80 -18.57 11.00
N LEU A 6 17.59 -18.03 11.09
CA LEU A 6 17.29 -16.81 11.85
C LEU A 6 17.62 -16.94 13.34
N GLU A 7 17.55 -18.16 13.89
CA GLU A 7 17.93 -18.49 15.26
C GLU A 7 19.38 -18.10 15.61
N ASN A 8 20.27 -18.05 14.62
CA ASN A 8 21.67 -17.67 14.82
C ASN A 8 21.88 -16.16 14.94
N TYR A 9 20.84 -15.36 14.67
CA TYR A 9 20.91 -13.91 14.50
C TYR A 9 19.89 -13.21 15.42
N LYS A 10 19.92 -13.54 16.71
CA LYS A 10 19.11 -12.87 17.73
C LYS A 10 19.79 -11.60 18.22
N ASP A 11 18.97 -10.67 18.72
CA ASP A 11 19.42 -9.44 19.40
C ASP A 11 20.23 -8.43 18.56
N LEU A 12 20.12 -8.44 17.24
CA LEU A 12 20.79 -7.43 16.41
C LEU A 12 20.19 -6.03 16.62
N ASN A 13 21.05 -5.02 16.74
CA ASN A 13 20.66 -3.62 16.72
C ASN A 13 20.77 -2.99 15.33
N VAL A 14 21.63 -3.55 14.47
CA VAL A 14 21.91 -3.05 13.13
C VAL A 14 22.06 -4.22 12.17
N VAL A 15 21.39 -4.16 11.03
CA VAL A 15 21.57 -5.08 9.91
C VAL A 15 22.16 -4.30 8.74
N VAL A 16 23.33 -4.73 8.26
CA VAL A 16 24.02 -4.10 7.13
C VAL A 16 23.94 -5.02 5.92
N ALA A 17 23.51 -4.50 4.78
CA ALA A 17 23.41 -5.26 3.54
C ALA A 17 23.90 -4.45 2.34
N LYS A 18 24.72 -5.09 1.50
CA LYS A 18 25.09 -4.52 0.20
C LYS A 18 24.02 -4.86 -0.82
N LEU A 19 23.44 -3.84 -1.48
CA LEU A 19 22.41 -4.05 -2.49
C LEU A 19 23.06 -4.38 -3.85
N PRO A 20 22.58 -5.42 -4.55
CA PRO A 20 22.97 -5.64 -5.93
C PRO A 20 22.35 -4.55 -6.80
N CYS A 21 23.19 -3.85 -7.56
CA CYS A 21 22.75 -2.95 -8.61
C CYS A 21 22.87 -3.66 -9.96
N VAL A 22 21.75 -3.99 -10.59
CA VAL A 22 21.73 -4.52 -11.95
C VAL A 22 20.98 -3.54 -12.85
N GLN A 23 21.56 -3.23 -14.01
CA GLN A 23 20.99 -2.28 -14.98
C GLN A 23 19.78 -2.86 -15.75
N GLU A 24 19.49 -4.15 -15.63
CA GLU A 24 18.47 -4.85 -16.42
C GLU A 24 17.27 -5.30 -15.60
N GLY A 25 16.20 -4.51 -15.65
CA GLY A 25 14.82 -4.98 -15.50
C GLY A 25 14.23 -5.07 -14.09
N VAL A 26 12.90 -5.00 -14.03
CA VAL A 26 12.03 -4.99 -12.83
C VAL A 26 11.95 -6.37 -12.13
N ARG A 27 12.77 -7.35 -12.53
CA ARG A 27 12.68 -8.75 -12.09
C ARG A 27 14.03 -9.31 -11.63
N ASP A 28 14.68 -8.61 -10.72
CA ASP A 28 15.88 -9.10 -10.07
C ASP A 28 15.54 -9.95 -8.83
N LEU A 29 15.61 -11.27 -8.98
CA LEU A 29 15.40 -12.22 -7.90
C LEU A 29 16.44 -12.09 -6.78
N PHE A 30 17.67 -11.68 -7.11
CA PHE A 30 18.72 -11.49 -6.12
C PHE A 30 18.47 -10.23 -5.29
N TRP A 31 18.05 -9.14 -5.93
CA TRP A 31 17.59 -7.92 -5.24
C TRP A 31 16.41 -8.22 -4.31
N LEU A 32 15.39 -8.93 -4.78
CA LEU A 32 14.28 -9.38 -3.93
C LEU A 32 14.76 -10.22 -2.74
N GLN A 33 15.64 -11.19 -3.00
CA GLN A 33 16.15 -12.09 -1.97
C GLN A 33 16.95 -11.37 -0.89
N VAL A 34 17.78 -10.38 -1.24
CA VAL A 34 18.51 -9.56 -0.26
C VAL A 34 17.53 -8.77 0.61
N ASN A 35 16.55 -8.11 0.00
CA ASN A 35 15.56 -7.33 0.75
C ASN A 35 14.74 -8.23 1.71
N LEU A 36 14.34 -9.44 1.27
CA LEU A 36 13.61 -10.39 2.11
C LEU A 36 14.46 -10.92 3.27
N VAL A 37 15.74 -11.22 3.04
CA VAL A 37 16.64 -11.69 4.10
C VAL A 37 16.84 -10.61 5.16
N VAL A 38 17.07 -9.37 4.75
CA VAL A 38 17.18 -8.23 5.66
C VAL A 38 15.89 -8.05 6.45
N ALA A 39 14.73 -8.09 5.79
CA ALA A 39 13.43 -7.94 6.45
C ALA A 39 13.20 -9.00 7.54
N ASN A 40 13.47 -10.27 7.23
CA ASN A 40 13.32 -11.36 8.20
C ASN A 40 14.31 -11.25 9.36
N LEU A 41 15.57 -10.89 9.11
CA LEU A 41 16.55 -10.69 10.18
C LEU A 41 16.15 -9.56 11.15
N VAL A 42 15.63 -8.46 10.59
CA VAL A 42 15.17 -7.30 11.36
C VAL A 42 13.96 -7.66 12.22
N VAL A 43 12.99 -8.38 11.66
CA VAL A 43 11.80 -8.85 12.39
C VAL A 43 12.20 -9.83 13.48
N GLU A 44 13.10 -10.79 13.24
CA GLU A 44 13.50 -11.73 14.29
C GLU A 44 14.35 -11.06 15.39
N SER A 45 15.13 -10.04 15.05
CA SER A 45 16.00 -9.33 16.02
C SER A 45 15.26 -8.31 16.90
N GLY A 46 14.17 -7.74 16.39
CA GLY A 46 13.44 -6.65 17.05
C GLY A 46 12.39 -7.09 18.07
N TRP A 47 12.09 -8.39 18.13
CA TRP A 47 11.06 -8.96 19.01
C TRP A 47 11.70 -9.73 20.16
N VAL A 48 11.54 -9.20 21.37
CA VAL A 48 11.87 -9.92 22.61
C VAL A 48 10.59 -10.62 23.08
N GLU A 49 10.69 -11.88 23.50
CA GLU A 49 9.56 -12.75 23.89
C GLU A 49 8.66 -12.21 25.04
N ASN A 50 9.00 -11.07 25.65
CA ASN A 50 8.24 -10.45 26.74
C ASN A 50 7.36 -9.28 26.24
N ILE A 51 6.06 -9.43 26.48
CA ILE A 51 4.96 -8.52 26.10
C ILE A 51 5.09 -7.09 26.68
N ASP A 52 5.91 -6.89 27.71
CA ASP A 52 5.99 -5.62 28.45
C ASP A 52 7.14 -4.68 28.04
N MET A 53 7.97 -5.03 27.05
CA MET A 53 9.06 -4.17 26.58
C MET A 53 8.90 -3.77 25.11
N ILE A 54 8.48 -2.51 24.96
CA ILE A 54 8.47 -1.68 23.76
C ILE A 54 9.61 -2.07 22.80
N HIS A 55 9.21 -2.53 21.60
CA HIS A 55 10.00 -2.86 20.43
C HIS A 55 11.42 -2.26 20.39
N LYS A 56 12.43 -3.13 20.52
CA LYS A 56 13.84 -2.76 20.36
C LYS A 56 14.03 -2.10 18.99
N LYS A 57 14.63 -0.90 18.97
CA LYS A 57 14.95 -0.24 17.70
C LYS A 57 16.04 -1.05 16.98
N VAL A 58 15.73 -1.47 15.76
CA VAL A 58 16.67 -2.11 14.84
C VAL A 58 16.86 -1.17 13.65
N TYR A 59 18.10 -0.90 13.30
CA TYR A 59 18.46 -0.08 12.15
C TYR A 59 18.88 -0.96 10.98
N VAL A 60 18.60 -0.50 9.77
CA VAL A 60 19.03 -1.17 8.54
C VAL A 60 19.91 -0.22 7.77
N VAL A 61 21.09 -0.69 7.36
CA VAL A 61 22.01 0.08 6.52
C VAL A 61 22.17 -0.64 5.20
N PHE A 62 21.64 -0.04 4.14
CA PHE A 62 21.91 -0.48 2.78
C PHE A 62 23.14 0.25 2.24
N VAL A 63 24.04 -0.52 1.64
CA VAL A 63 25.27 -0.02 1.01
C VAL A 63 25.18 -0.23 -0.50
N GLY A 64 25.25 0.85 -1.26
CA GLY A 64 25.24 0.86 -2.72
C GLY A 64 24.47 2.05 -3.30
N TYR A 65 24.46 2.15 -4.63
CA TYR A 65 23.79 3.23 -5.36
C TYR A 65 22.33 2.91 -5.73
N CYS A 66 21.84 1.73 -5.36
CA CYS A 66 20.47 1.31 -5.62
C CYS A 66 19.64 1.41 -4.35
N GLU A 67 18.38 1.74 -4.52
CA GLU A 67 17.44 1.79 -3.42
C GLU A 67 16.96 0.37 -3.07
N PRO A 68 16.63 0.11 -1.79
CA PRO A 68 15.93 -1.11 -1.41
C PRO A 68 14.51 -1.12 -2.00
N MET A 69 13.84 -2.27 -1.93
CA MET A 69 12.45 -2.36 -2.36
C MET A 69 11.57 -1.48 -1.48
N ILE A 70 11.01 -0.42 -2.05
CA ILE A 70 10.16 0.55 -1.33
C ILE A 70 8.90 -0.12 -0.75
N GLU A 71 8.46 -1.23 -1.35
CA GLU A 71 7.39 -2.06 -0.83
C GLU A 71 7.79 -2.80 0.43
N ILE A 72 9.07 -2.98 0.75
CA ILE A 72 9.54 -3.63 1.99
C ILE A 72 10.06 -2.58 2.97
N PHE A 73 10.93 -1.68 2.50
CA PHE A 73 11.55 -0.60 3.27
C PHE A 73 11.01 0.73 2.78
N ARG A 74 10.05 1.28 3.52
CA ARG A 74 9.34 2.50 3.09
C ARG A 74 10.29 3.70 3.12
N CYS A 75 10.08 4.62 2.20
CA CYS A 75 10.74 5.93 2.23
C CYS A 75 10.43 6.73 3.51
N ASP A 76 9.29 6.47 4.16
CA ASP A 76 8.94 7.07 5.47
C ASP A 76 9.92 6.66 6.59
N ASP A 77 10.55 5.49 6.45
CA ASP A 77 11.43 4.91 7.46
C ASP A 77 12.91 5.32 7.22
N LEU A 78 13.20 6.05 6.13
CA LEU A 78 14.55 6.51 5.79
C LEU A 78 14.97 7.65 6.73
N LEU A 79 16.04 7.43 7.48
CA LEU A 79 16.62 8.41 8.40
C LEU A 79 17.76 9.21 7.77
N MET A 80 18.57 8.57 6.93
CA MET A 80 19.77 9.18 6.36
C MET A 80 20.10 8.59 5.00
N HIS A 81 20.49 9.45 4.06
CA HIS A 81 21.10 9.09 2.79
C HIS A 81 22.38 9.90 2.62
N GLU A 82 23.54 9.24 2.76
CA GLU A 82 24.86 9.87 2.63
C GLU A 82 25.77 9.02 1.73
N GLY A 83 26.08 9.53 0.54
CA GLY A 83 26.91 8.82 -0.44
C GLY A 83 26.26 7.50 -0.88
N GLU A 84 26.90 6.37 -0.56
CA GLU A 84 26.40 5.02 -0.85
C GLU A 84 25.63 4.39 0.33
N TYR A 85 25.38 5.14 1.41
CA TYR A 85 24.76 4.62 2.63
C TYR A 85 23.35 5.13 2.79
N LEU A 86 22.39 4.21 2.89
CA LEU A 86 20.98 4.48 3.19
C LEU A 86 20.64 3.84 4.54
N VAL A 87 20.26 4.63 5.53
CA VAL A 87 19.93 4.18 6.89
C VAL A 87 18.43 4.28 7.13
N TYR A 88 17.81 3.14 7.46
CA TYR A 88 16.40 3.02 7.77
C TYR A 88 16.17 2.65 9.24
N GLN A 89 15.07 3.12 9.81
CA GLN A 89 14.49 2.62 11.05
C GLN A 89 13.08 2.09 10.76
N PRO A 90 12.95 0.83 10.31
CA PRO A 90 11.68 0.29 9.87
C PRO A 90 10.68 0.11 11.01
N ASP A 91 9.39 0.25 10.69
CA ASP A 91 8.30 -0.19 11.55
C ASP A 91 8.24 -1.73 11.56
N LEU A 92 8.67 -2.32 12.69
CA LEU A 92 8.73 -3.78 12.86
C LEU A 92 7.36 -4.47 12.76
N MET A 93 6.28 -3.77 13.09
CA MET A 93 4.93 -4.30 13.02
C MET A 93 4.50 -4.46 11.57
N ARG A 94 4.70 -3.40 10.78
CA ARG A 94 4.42 -3.40 9.34
C ARG A 94 5.31 -4.38 8.60
N LEU A 95 6.59 -4.43 8.95
CA LEU A 95 7.56 -5.34 8.33
C LEU A 95 7.21 -6.80 8.62
N LYS A 96 6.78 -7.13 9.85
CA LYS A 96 6.32 -8.47 10.22
C LYS A 96 5.07 -8.89 9.43
N GLN A 97 4.11 -7.99 9.22
CA GLN A 97 2.96 -8.29 8.37
C GLN A 97 3.37 -8.68 6.95
N LYS A 98 4.44 -8.10 6.42
CA LYS A 98 4.98 -8.44 5.09
C LYS A 98 5.70 -9.78 5.08
N THR A 99 6.53 -10.06 6.09
CA THR A 99 7.29 -11.32 6.14
C THR A 99 6.40 -12.54 6.39
N LEU A 100 5.20 -12.34 6.96
CA LEU A 100 4.17 -13.38 7.11
C LEU A 100 3.40 -13.69 5.81
N MET A 101 3.52 -12.85 4.78
CA MET A 101 2.86 -13.12 3.49
C MET A 101 3.54 -14.29 2.77
N PRO A 102 2.77 -15.23 2.18
CA PRO A 102 3.36 -16.34 1.45
C PRO A 102 4.12 -15.84 0.22
N LEU A 103 5.30 -16.40 -0.01
CA LEU A 103 6.13 -16.10 -1.18
C LEU A 103 5.78 -17.08 -2.31
N GLY A 104 5.46 -16.55 -3.49
CA GLY A 104 5.47 -17.31 -4.74
C GLY A 104 4.28 -18.23 -5.03
N SER A 105 3.28 -18.34 -4.16
CA SER A 105 2.01 -19.00 -4.51
C SER A 105 0.98 -17.95 -4.95
N CYS A 106 0.29 -18.19 -6.06
CA CYS A 106 -0.93 -17.44 -6.44
C CYS A 106 -2.12 -17.76 -5.51
N GLU A 107 -1.86 -18.38 -4.36
CA GLU A 107 -2.87 -18.70 -3.37
C GLU A 107 -3.22 -17.46 -2.58
N ILE A 108 -4.51 -17.30 -2.27
CA ILE A 108 -5.00 -16.18 -1.47
C ILE A 108 -4.35 -16.30 -0.09
N ALA A 109 -3.57 -15.29 0.28
CA ALA A 109 -2.92 -15.24 1.59
C ALA A 109 -4.01 -15.21 2.68
N PRO A 110 -4.08 -16.22 3.58
CA PRO A 110 -5.19 -16.30 4.52
C PRO A 110 -5.14 -15.14 5.53
N ILE A 111 -6.29 -14.49 5.74
CA ILE A 111 -6.42 -13.32 6.62
C ILE A 111 -6.02 -13.65 8.06
N SER A 112 -6.27 -14.89 8.52
CA SER A 112 -5.93 -15.34 9.88
C SER A 112 -4.43 -15.31 10.18
N SER A 113 -3.58 -15.50 9.17
CA SER A 113 -2.11 -15.42 9.29
C SER A 113 -1.57 -13.99 9.28
N ILE A 114 -2.37 -13.03 8.78
CA ILE A 114 -1.95 -11.64 8.53
C ILE A 114 -2.59 -10.68 9.53
N SER A 115 -3.59 -11.16 10.28
CA SER A 115 -4.42 -10.34 11.16
C SER A 115 -3.60 -9.72 12.28
N GLY A 116 -2.98 -8.57 12.00
CA GLY A 116 -2.43 -7.66 12.99
C GLY A 116 -3.50 -6.97 13.83
N LYS A 117 -4.67 -7.60 14.01
CA LYS A 117 -5.68 -7.19 14.99
C LYS A 117 -5.10 -7.18 16.41
N GLU A 118 -4.13 -8.05 16.68
CA GLU A 118 -3.41 -8.11 17.97
C GLU A 118 -2.29 -7.07 18.09
N LEU A 119 -2.04 -6.27 17.05
CA LEU A 119 -0.81 -5.51 16.87
C LEU A 119 -1.05 -3.99 16.73
N GLN A 120 -2.29 -3.50 16.91
CA GLN A 120 -2.57 -2.07 16.95
C GLN A 120 -2.24 -1.50 18.33
N PRO A 121 -1.57 -0.33 18.43
CA PRO A 121 -1.32 0.33 19.71
C PRO A 121 -2.63 0.54 20.47
N MET A 122 -2.67 0.19 21.76
CA MET A 122 -3.85 0.45 22.59
C MET A 122 -4.25 1.93 22.49
N GLY A 123 -5.49 2.19 22.09
CA GLY A 123 -6.07 3.54 22.01
C GLY A 123 -5.92 4.26 20.67
N TYR A 124 -5.28 3.67 19.65
CA TYR A 124 -5.27 4.24 18.30
C TYR A 124 -6.43 3.69 17.45
N THR A 125 -7.31 4.57 16.98
CA THR A 125 -8.34 4.21 16.00
C THR A 125 -7.86 4.62 14.60
N PRO A 126 -7.57 3.67 13.70
CA PRO A 126 -7.07 4.00 12.37
C PRO A 126 -8.15 4.70 11.55
N LYS A 127 -7.74 5.72 10.80
CA LYS A 127 -8.57 6.41 9.80
C LYS A 127 -8.53 5.62 8.50
N LEU A 128 -9.69 5.08 8.12
CA LEU A 128 -9.85 4.20 6.96
C LEU A 128 -10.74 4.85 5.91
N ALA A 129 -10.48 4.58 4.63
CA ALA A 129 -11.36 5.00 3.55
C ALA A 129 -11.41 3.99 2.39
N TYR A 130 -12.59 3.88 1.78
CA TYR A 130 -12.74 3.42 0.41
C TYR A 130 -12.55 4.61 -0.52
N VAL A 131 -11.72 4.43 -1.55
CA VAL A 131 -11.30 5.51 -2.43
C VAL A 131 -11.58 5.11 -3.87
N SER A 132 -12.12 6.04 -4.66
CA SER A 132 -12.18 5.91 -6.12
C SER A 132 -11.74 7.22 -6.78
N VAL A 133 -11.50 7.17 -8.09
CA VAL A 133 -11.00 8.31 -8.87
C VAL A 133 -11.81 8.42 -10.15
N LEU A 134 -12.39 9.60 -10.40
CA LEU A 134 -12.96 9.96 -11.69
C LEU A 134 -12.11 11.06 -12.31
N HIS A 135 -11.72 10.89 -13.57
CA HIS A 135 -10.98 11.89 -14.33
C HIS A 135 -11.43 11.86 -15.79
N PHE A 136 -11.09 12.90 -16.54
CA PHE A 136 -11.28 13.03 -18.00
C PHE A 136 -12.74 13.10 -18.50
N SER A 137 -13.69 12.35 -17.94
CA SER A 137 -15.08 12.36 -18.40
C SER A 137 -16.08 11.95 -17.30
N GLU A 138 -17.35 12.33 -17.50
CA GLU A 138 -18.46 11.95 -16.62
C GLU A 138 -19.02 10.52 -16.87
N SER A 139 -18.47 9.78 -17.83
CA SER A 139 -18.99 8.46 -18.23
C SER A 139 -19.03 7.43 -17.09
N TYR A 140 -18.17 7.61 -16.09
CA TYR A 140 -18.05 6.73 -14.92
C TYR A 140 -18.81 7.22 -13.67
N VAL A 141 -19.56 8.33 -13.75
CA VAL A 141 -20.34 8.86 -12.62
C VAL A 141 -21.35 7.83 -12.11
N CYS A 142 -22.09 7.18 -13.01
CA CYS A 142 -23.04 6.13 -12.64
C CYS A 142 -22.36 4.93 -11.97
N GLY A 143 -21.16 4.55 -12.44
CA GLY A 143 -20.35 3.50 -11.83
C GLY A 143 -19.94 3.85 -10.41
N ALA A 144 -19.45 5.08 -10.19
CA ALA A 144 -19.09 5.55 -8.84
C ALA A 144 -20.30 5.59 -7.89
N ILE A 145 -21.48 6.00 -8.37
CA ILE A 145 -22.72 5.94 -7.58
C ILE A 145 -23.04 4.49 -7.21
N ALA A 146 -23.02 3.57 -8.19
CA ALA A 146 -23.29 2.16 -7.97
C ALA A 146 -22.30 1.52 -6.97
N LEU A 147 -21.01 1.82 -7.12
CA LEU A 147 -19.95 1.38 -6.21
C LEU A 147 -20.24 1.84 -4.78
N ALA A 148 -20.49 3.14 -4.56
CA ALA A 148 -20.83 3.65 -3.23
C ALA A 148 -22.03 2.93 -2.63
N GLN A 149 -23.13 2.81 -3.39
CA GLN A 149 -24.33 2.13 -2.89
C GLN A 149 -24.06 0.66 -2.54
N SER A 150 -23.27 -0.04 -3.35
CA SER A 150 -22.91 -1.44 -3.09
C SER A 150 -22.07 -1.61 -1.82
N ILE A 151 -21.15 -0.68 -1.52
CA ILE A 151 -20.39 -0.66 -0.27
C ILE A 151 -21.32 -0.35 0.91
N LEU A 152 -22.18 0.66 0.76
CA LEU A 152 -23.12 1.08 1.81
C LEU A 152 -24.10 -0.03 2.19
N GLN A 153 -24.59 -0.79 1.20
CA GLN A 153 -25.50 -1.92 1.40
C GLN A 153 -24.82 -3.13 2.07
N ASN A 154 -23.51 -3.28 1.88
CA ASN A 154 -22.70 -4.36 2.43
C ASN A 154 -21.81 -3.93 3.60
N LYS A 155 -22.20 -2.86 4.33
CA LYS A 155 -21.44 -2.39 5.48
C LYS A 155 -21.37 -3.43 6.59
N GLY A 156 -20.17 -3.58 7.13
CA GLY A 156 -19.92 -4.38 8.32
C GLY A 156 -20.10 -3.55 9.58
N ASN A 157 -19.87 -4.17 10.72
CA ASN A 157 -19.96 -3.52 12.03
C ASN A 157 -18.60 -2.91 12.47
N LYS A 158 -17.73 -2.57 11.51
CA LYS A 158 -16.39 -2.05 11.83
C LYS A 158 -16.48 -0.62 12.38
N VAL A 159 -15.76 -0.37 13.47
CA VAL A 159 -15.68 0.94 14.12
C VAL A 159 -14.21 1.37 14.21
N PRO A 160 -13.85 2.59 13.73
CA PRO A 160 -14.69 3.53 13.00
C PRO A 160 -15.06 3.01 11.60
N THR A 161 -16.23 3.42 11.10
CA THR A 161 -16.68 3.12 9.74
C THR A 161 -15.76 3.80 8.73
N PRO A 162 -15.26 3.09 7.70
CA PRO A 162 -14.45 3.71 6.66
C PRO A 162 -15.21 4.80 5.90
N ASP A 163 -14.51 5.89 5.59
CA ASP A 163 -15.05 6.96 4.75
C ASP A 163 -15.17 6.53 3.29
N LEU A 164 -16.12 7.11 2.56
CA LEU A 164 -16.15 7.04 1.10
C LEU A 164 -15.52 8.32 0.54
N VAL A 165 -14.39 8.23 -0.16
CA VAL A 165 -13.69 9.38 -0.75
C VAL A 165 -13.59 9.23 -2.26
N LEU A 166 -14.00 10.27 -2.98
CA LEU A 166 -13.91 10.30 -4.44
C LEU A 166 -12.99 11.43 -4.87
N LEU A 167 -11.92 11.08 -5.59
CA LEU A 167 -11.04 12.06 -6.21
C LEU A 167 -11.61 12.43 -7.57
N ILE A 168 -11.77 13.72 -7.84
CA ILE A 168 -12.27 14.22 -9.12
C ILE A 168 -11.38 15.34 -9.66
N ASP A 169 -11.32 15.50 -10.97
CA ASP A 169 -10.80 16.70 -11.62
C ASP A 169 -11.92 17.65 -12.03
N ASP A 170 -11.58 18.72 -12.75
CA ASP A 170 -12.52 19.74 -13.20
C ASP A 170 -13.41 19.28 -14.37
N SER A 171 -13.25 18.02 -14.85
CA SER A 171 -14.11 17.47 -15.90
C SER A 171 -15.50 17.04 -15.38
N ILE A 172 -15.67 16.92 -14.07
CA ILE A 172 -16.92 16.49 -13.44
C ILE A 172 -17.78 17.71 -13.09
N GLY A 173 -18.96 17.79 -13.71
CA GLY A 173 -19.87 18.92 -13.59
C GLY A 173 -20.61 18.97 -12.24
N PRO A 174 -21.21 20.14 -11.91
CA PRO A 174 -21.85 20.37 -10.61
C PRO A 174 -23.04 19.42 -10.34
N ASN A 175 -23.82 19.07 -11.37
CA ASN A 175 -24.94 18.15 -11.23
C ASN A 175 -24.47 16.74 -10.83
N SER A 176 -23.41 16.26 -11.48
CA SER A 176 -22.76 14.98 -11.15
C SER A 176 -22.20 15.00 -9.74
N ILE A 177 -21.55 16.09 -9.34
CA ILE A 177 -21.03 16.27 -7.96
C ILE A 177 -22.16 16.17 -6.91
N ILE A 178 -23.33 16.76 -7.17
CA ILE A 178 -24.50 16.65 -6.28
C ILE A 178 -24.95 15.18 -6.16
N GLY A 179 -25.05 14.48 -7.29
CA GLY A 179 -25.39 13.05 -7.31
C GLY A 179 -24.39 12.19 -6.53
N LEU A 180 -23.09 12.41 -6.75
CA LEU A 180 -22.01 11.68 -6.08
C LEU A 180 -22.00 11.92 -4.57
N LYS A 181 -22.19 13.17 -4.12
CA LYS A 181 -22.34 13.50 -2.69
C LYS A 181 -23.56 12.84 -2.08
N SER A 182 -24.69 12.85 -2.79
CA SER A 182 -25.93 12.20 -2.34
C SER A 182 -25.78 10.69 -2.23
N ALA A 183 -24.95 10.09 -3.08
CA ALA A 183 -24.60 8.66 -3.00
C ALA A 183 -23.68 8.32 -1.81
N GLY A 184 -23.12 9.32 -1.13
CA GLY A 184 -22.29 9.14 0.07
C GLY A 184 -20.81 9.50 -0.10
N TRP A 185 -20.37 9.93 -1.29
CA TRP A 185 -18.97 10.28 -1.52
C TRP A 185 -18.58 11.62 -0.89
N LYS A 186 -17.45 11.63 -0.16
CA LYS A 186 -16.70 12.84 0.18
C LYS A 186 -15.82 13.21 -1.02
N ILE A 187 -16.15 14.31 -1.68
CA ILE A 187 -15.47 14.77 -2.88
C ILE A 187 -14.17 15.48 -2.53
N LYS A 188 -13.06 15.12 -3.19
CA LYS A 188 -11.78 15.81 -3.12
C LYS A 188 -11.30 16.14 -4.53
N HIS A 189 -11.20 17.43 -4.84
CA HIS A 189 -10.65 17.87 -6.12
C HIS A 189 -9.14 17.61 -6.18
N ILE A 190 -8.67 17.10 -7.31
CA ILE A 190 -7.26 16.83 -7.58
C ILE A 190 -6.81 17.51 -8.87
N LYS A 191 -5.53 17.90 -8.89
CA LYS A 191 -4.89 18.31 -10.13
C LYS A 191 -4.53 17.07 -10.96
N PRO A 192 -5.00 16.95 -12.22
CA PRO A 192 -4.66 15.84 -13.09
C PRO A 192 -3.14 15.66 -13.24
N ILE A 193 -2.73 14.42 -13.45
CA ILE A 193 -1.36 14.05 -13.81
C ILE A 193 -1.40 13.44 -15.21
N SER A 194 -0.71 14.07 -16.15
CA SER A 194 -0.55 13.55 -17.50
C SER A 194 0.39 12.35 -17.47
N ASN A 195 0.02 11.30 -18.20
CA ASN A 195 0.86 10.14 -18.45
C ASN A 195 1.87 10.48 -19.57
N PRO A 196 3.17 10.62 -19.26
CA PRO A 196 4.18 11.03 -20.24
C PRO A 196 4.40 9.99 -21.36
N TYR A 197 3.90 8.77 -21.18
CA TYR A 197 3.99 7.68 -22.16
C TYR A 197 2.70 7.48 -22.96
N SER A 198 1.67 8.30 -22.71
CA SER A 198 0.40 8.23 -23.45
C SER A 198 0.48 9.00 -24.76
N LYS A 199 -0.38 8.63 -25.72
CA LYS A 199 -0.58 9.46 -26.93
C LYS A 199 -1.56 10.57 -26.58
N ASN A 200 -1.31 11.80 -27.01
CA ASN A 200 -2.25 12.91 -26.76
C ASN A 200 -3.67 12.56 -27.23
N GLY A 201 -4.66 12.82 -26.39
CA GLY A 201 -6.07 12.53 -26.65
C GLY A 201 -6.49 11.08 -26.45
N SER A 202 -5.62 10.20 -25.95
CA SER A 202 -6.00 8.83 -25.60
C SER A 202 -6.74 8.76 -24.26
N TYR A 203 -7.60 7.75 -24.10
CA TYR A 203 -8.38 7.56 -22.87
C TYR A 203 -7.50 7.42 -21.60
N ASN A 204 -6.23 7.00 -21.76
CA ASN A 204 -5.28 6.80 -20.67
C ASN A 204 -4.33 8.01 -20.45
N GLU A 205 -4.59 9.14 -21.09
CA GLU A 205 -3.77 10.36 -20.99
C GLU A 205 -3.65 10.87 -19.56
N LEU A 206 -4.71 10.73 -18.76
CA LEU A 206 -4.77 11.21 -17.38
C LEU A 206 -4.75 10.09 -16.34
N ASN A 207 -4.48 8.84 -16.73
CA ASN A 207 -4.52 7.68 -15.83
C ASN A 207 -3.55 7.80 -14.63
N TYR A 208 -2.46 8.55 -14.80
CA TYR A 208 -1.51 8.79 -13.70
C TYR A 208 -2.15 9.59 -12.56
N SER A 209 -3.28 10.28 -12.79
CA SER A 209 -4.07 10.93 -11.75
C SER A 209 -4.53 9.95 -10.67
N LYS A 210 -4.67 8.65 -10.99
CA LYS A 210 -4.95 7.61 -9.99
C LYS A 210 -3.87 7.53 -8.91
N LEU A 211 -2.62 7.88 -9.21
CA LEU A 211 -1.53 7.86 -8.23
C LEU A 211 -1.76 8.85 -7.08
N ARG A 212 -2.60 9.87 -7.25
CA ARG A 212 -2.96 10.85 -6.19
C ARG A 212 -3.52 10.20 -4.92
N ILE A 213 -3.98 8.94 -4.99
CA ILE A 213 -4.40 8.17 -3.82
C ILE A 213 -3.31 8.02 -2.75
N TRP A 214 -2.02 7.99 -3.13
CA TRP A 214 -0.91 7.97 -2.16
C TRP A 214 -0.77 9.27 -1.36
N GLN A 215 -1.32 10.39 -1.85
CA GLN A 215 -1.29 11.68 -1.17
C GLN A 215 -2.44 11.86 -0.16
N LEU A 216 -3.26 10.83 0.05
CA LEU A 216 -4.35 10.82 1.03
C LEU A 216 -3.86 10.56 2.47
N THR A 217 -2.78 11.24 2.88
CA THR A 217 -2.09 11.05 4.18
C THR A 217 -2.89 11.44 5.41
N MET A 218 -4.14 11.87 5.24
CA MET A 218 -5.13 12.02 6.31
C MET A 218 -5.74 10.67 6.75
N TYR A 219 -5.52 9.60 5.98
CA TYR A 219 -5.92 8.23 6.26
C TYR A 219 -4.69 7.35 6.47
N ASP A 220 -4.79 6.40 7.39
CA ASP A 220 -3.73 5.41 7.65
C ASP A 220 -3.70 4.33 6.58
N LYS A 221 -4.89 3.95 6.10
CA LYS A 221 -5.05 2.90 5.11
C LYS A 221 -6.29 3.14 4.27
N ILE A 222 -6.16 2.89 2.97
CA ILE A 222 -7.24 3.04 2.01
C ILE A 222 -7.39 1.75 1.19
N ILE A 223 -8.62 1.47 0.78
CA ILE A 223 -8.92 0.49 -0.27
C ILE A 223 -9.33 1.31 -1.49
N PHE A 224 -8.44 1.37 -2.48
CA PHE A 224 -8.76 1.93 -3.77
C PHE A 224 -9.57 0.93 -4.59
N MET A 225 -10.63 1.40 -5.24
CA MET A 225 -11.44 0.65 -6.18
C MET A 225 -11.76 1.50 -7.41
N ASP A 226 -11.57 0.91 -8.60
CA ASP A 226 -12.09 1.50 -9.83
C ASP A 226 -13.62 1.59 -9.78
N SER A 227 -14.18 2.62 -10.43
CA SER A 227 -15.62 2.92 -10.40
C SER A 227 -16.47 1.91 -11.17
N ASP A 228 -15.86 0.95 -11.87
CA ASP A 228 -16.52 -0.14 -12.58
C ASP A 228 -16.58 -1.44 -11.75
N ILE A 229 -16.26 -1.38 -10.46
CA ILE A 229 -16.38 -2.49 -9.51
C ILE A 229 -17.71 -2.42 -8.75
N LEU A 230 -18.27 -3.60 -8.44
CA LEU A 230 -19.43 -3.75 -7.56
C LEU A 230 -19.08 -4.61 -6.35
N VAL A 231 -19.37 -4.13 -5.15
CA VAL A 231 -19.14 -4.85 -3.90
C VAL A 231 -20.38 -5.67 -3.54
N HIS A 232 -20.25 -7.00 -3.56
CA HIS A 232 -21.37 -7.91 -3.29
C HIS A 232 -21.42 -8.43 -1.85
N LYS A 233 -20.32 -8.29 -1.11
CA LYS A 233 -20.19 -8.70 0.30
C LYS A 233 -19.29 -7.70 1.01
N ASN A 234 -19.38 -7.66 2.33
CA ASN A 234 -18.49 -6.83 3.13
C ASN A 234 -17.01 -7.19 2.87
N ILE A 235 -16.17 -6.16 2.69
CA ILE A 235 -14.72 -6.30 2.46
C ILE A 235 -13.90 -5.50 3.49
N ASP A 236 -14.48 -5.16 4.64
CA ASP A 236 -13.80 -4.38 5.69
C ASP A 236 -12.57 -5.11 6.28
N GLU A 237 -12.53 -6.42 6.11
CA GLU A 237 -11.41 -7.25 6.52
C GLU A 237 -10.14 -6.98 5.69
N PHE A 238 -10.26 -6.48 4.46
CA PHE A 238 -9.11 -6.24 3.57
C PHE A 238 -8.19 -5.13 4.08
N PHE A 239 -8.69 -4.22 4.92
CA PHE A 239 -7.84 -3.26 5.64
C PHE A 239 -6.79 -3.92 6.56
N SER A 240 -6.89 -5.23 6.82
CA SER A 240 -5.88 -5.97 7.57
C SER A 240 -4.63 -6.28 6.72
N TYR A 241 -4.73 -6.28 5.39
CA TYR A 241 -3.60 -6.55 4.52
C TYR A 241 -2.60 -5.38 4.50
N PRO A 242 -1.29 -5.64 4.35
CA PRO A 242 -0.27 -4.60 4.20
C PRO A 242 -0.31 -3.99 2.79
N GLN A 243 0.12 -2.73 2.64
CA GLN A 243 0.45 -2.18 1.31
C GLN A 243 1.65 -2.95 0.74
N LEU A 244 1.78 -3.25 -0.54
CA LEU A 244 0.77 -3.16 -1.59
C LEU A 244 0.11 -4.54 -1.69
N SER A 245 -1.20 -4.60 -1.43
CA SER A 245 -1.99 -5.81 -1.69
C SER A 245 -3.02 -5.50 -2.78
N VAL A 246 -3.16 -6.41 -3.74
CA VAL A 246 -3.82 -6.17 -5.03
C VAL A 246 -4.65 -7.36 -5.46
N GLY A 247 -5.61 -7.13 -6.36
CA GLY A 247 -6.36 -8.20 -7.01
C GLY A 247 -5.46 -9.06 -7.91
N ASN A 248 -5.73 -10.37 -7.95
CA ASN A 248 -5.07 -11.26 -8.90
C ASN A 248 -5.51 -10.95 -10.35
N SER A 249 -4.66 -11.25 -11.33
CA SER A 249 -4.98 -11.19 -12.75
C SER A 249 -4.98 -12.59 -13.37
N GLU A 250 -5.69 -12.77 -14.48
CA GLU A 250 -5.64 -14.00 -15.28
C GLU A 250 -4.27 -14.21 -15.93
N TYR A 251 -3.51 -13.13 -16.12
CA TYR A 251 -2.16 -13.18 -16.66
C TYR A 251 -1.14 -13.38 -15.55
N PHE A 252 -0.40 -14.50 -15.62
CA PHE A 252 0.72 -14.76 -14.74
C PHE A 252 1.68 -13.57 -14.70
N SER A 253 2.13 -13.18 -13.49
CA SER A 253 3.09 -12.10 -13.23
C SER A 253 2.60 -10.65 -13.44
N VAL A 254 1.29 -10.42 -13.56
CA VAL A 254 0.68 -9.09 -13.54
C VAL A 254 -0.46 -9.09 -12.52
N PHE A 255 -0.65 -7.99 -11.80
CA PHE A 255 -1.79 -7.81 -10.89
C PHE A 255 -2.86 -6.92 -11.51
N ASN A 256 -4.09 -7.04 -11.03
CA ASN A 256 -5.17 -6.13 -11.39
C ASN A 256 -5.11 -4.91 -10.43
N SER A 257 -4.94 -3.71 -10.98
CA SER A 257 -4.88 -2.46 -10.21
C SER A 257 -6.25 -1.86 -9.88
N GLY A 258 -7.34 -2.52 -10.27
CA GLY A 258 -8.71 -2.09 -10.02
C GLY A 258 -9.09 -2.16 -8.54
N LEU A 259 -8.44 -3.02 -7.75
CA LEU A 259 -8.55 -3.03 -6.29
C LEU A 259 -7.16 -3.05 -5.66
N MET A 260 -6.86 -2.06 -4.81
CA MET A 260 -5.56 -1.94 -4.15
C MET A 260 -5.70 -1.52 -2.69
N ILE A 261 -4.96 -2.17 -1.80
CA ILE A 261 -4.80 -1.76 -0.40
C ILE A 261 -3.51 -0.94 -0.31
N ILE A 262 -3.66 0.29 0.17
CA ILE A 262 -2.61 1.32 0.17
C ILE A 262 -2.55 1.97 1.55
N GLU A 263 -1.34 2.32 1.97
CA GLU A 263 -0.99 3.06 3.18
C GLU A 263 -0.37 4.39 2.73
N PRO A 264 -1.19 5.44 2.53
CA PRO A 264 -0.77 6.70 1.91
C PRO A 264 0.48 7.31 2.55
N SER A 265 1.36 7.85 1.72
CA SER A 265 2.54 8.59 2.15
C SER A 265 2.93 9.63 1.10
N GLN A 266 3.42 10.79 1.57
CA GLN A 266 3.88 11.86 0.70
C GLN A 266 5.14 11.46 -0.10
N CYS A 267 6.01 10.61 0.44
CA CYS A 267 7.25 10.24 -0.23
C CYS A 267 7.06 9.22 -1.36
N MET A 268 5.90 8.56 -1.44
CA MET A 268 5.58 7.60 -2.51
C MET A 268 5.24 8.26 -3.85
N LEU A 269 4.84 9.53 -3.85
CA LEU A 269 4.51 10.27 -5.06
C LEU A 269 5.06 11.70 -5.01
N ILE A 270 6.23 11.87 -5.61
CA ILE A 270 6.88 13.16 -5.83
C ILE A 270 6.58 13.55 -7.29
N ILE A 271 5.84 14.64 -7.49
CA ILE A 271 5.43 15.18 -8.81
C ILE A 271 6.10 16.52 -9.03
#